data_AF-F2IA71-F1
#
_entry.id   AF-F2IA71-F1
#
_cell.length_a   1.000
_cell.length_b   1.000
_cell.length_c   1.000
_cell.angle_alpha   90.00
_cell.angle_beta   90.00
_cell.angle_gamma   90.00
#
_symmetry.space_group_name_H-M   'P 1'
#
loop_
_entity.id
_entity.type
_entity.pdbx_description
1 polymer ?
#
loop_
_entity_poly.entity_id
_entity_poly.type
_entity_poly.pdbx_seq_one_letter_code
_entity_poly.pdbx_strand_id
1 'polypeptide(L)'
;MTLGFSTLGLSYVEMTRVDAKIFIANPETDFSKIRIENETLKAKMVAFLFDNDLIDHIGTKAYDPLALFVNYYKQFGPLYQLIDLNNDKVPELIFNGYPGEEREKEQLQIFTTIKGELVSVYNEIGHLLAYKVQPNTKEFLLYHHQYPCCENASHNLNRLRLVNNKMKLLKRYFLGRDTEMLGDFFPKTSTFTGDFYQTKSKISLHWSPEIIENGAWPRRTDKNIIAYYADSTAYSVLAKKGKWRFVIMHGIPVIEENRVINPANFSETWIYGWIK
;
A
#
# COMPACT_ATOMS: atom_id res chain seq x y z
N MET A 1 -0.28 29.07 -41.30
CA MET A 1 -0.42 27.66 -40.90
C MET A 1 0.44 27.46 -39.66
N THR A 2 -0.15 27.70 -38.49
CA THR A 2 0.54 27.68 -37.20
C THR A 2 0.47 26.25 -36.65
N LEU A 3 1.61 25.56 -36.61
CA LEU A 3 1.75 24.28 -35.93
C LEU A 3 1.69 24.53 -34.42
N GLY A 4 0.53 24.27 -33.83
CA GLY A 4 0.38 24.20 -32.38
C GLY A 4 1.02 22.91 -31.87
N PHE A 5 2.18 23.02 -31.24
CA PHE A 5 2.71 21.94 -30.42
C PHE A 5 1.80 21.81 -29.19
N SER A 6 0.93 20.80 -29.20
CA SER A 6 0.31 20.32 -27.98
C SER A 6 1.40 19.68 -27.14
N THR A 7 1.88 20.37 -26.12
CA THR A 7 2.60 19.72 -25.03
C THR A 7 1.62 18.78 -24.37
N LEU A 8 1.69 17.49 -24.71
CA LEU A 8 1.16 16.42 -23.87
C LEU A 8 1.96 16.52 -22.56
N GLY A 9 1.48 17.36 -21.64
CA GLY A 9 1.94 17.32 -20.27
C GLY A 9 1.54 15.96 -19.74
N LEU A 10 2.51 15.06 -19.60
CA LEU A 10 2.37 13.88 -18.76
C LEU A 10 2.04 14.41 -17.37
N SER A 11 0.77 14.34 -16.99
CA SER A 11 0.34 14.74 -15.67
C SER A 11 0.96 13.76 -14.69
N TYR A 12 1.98 14.22 -13.96
CA TYR A 12 2.53 13.48 -12.85
C TYR A 12 1.41 13.14 -11.87
N VAL A 13 1.28 11.86 -11.58
CA VAL A 13 0.28 11.33 -10.68
C VAL A 13 0.88 11.33 -9.27
N GLU A 14 0.52 12.34 -8.47
CA GLU A 14 0.95 12.40 -7.08
C GLU A 14 0.12 11.43 -6.24
N MET A 15 0.78 10.38 -5.75
CA MET A 15 0.12 9.39 -4.90
C MET A 15 -0.02 9.92 -3.48
N THR A 16 -1.27 10.17 -3.06
CA THR A 16 -1.61 10.68 -1.73
C THR A 16 -0.94 9.85 -0.64
N ARG A 17 -0.01 10.44 0.13
CA ARG A 17 0.54 9.83 1.34
C ARG A 17 -0.53 9.82 2.43
N VAL A 18 -0.56 8.75 3.22
CA VAL A 18 -1.49 8.63 4.35
C VAL A 18 -0.73 8.52 5.67
N ASP A 19 -1.34 9.01 6.75
CA ASP A 19 -0.77 8.83 8.08
C ASP A 19 -1.00 7.39 8.56
N ALA A 20 0.10 6.67 8.81
CA ALA A 20 0.09 5.32 9.36
C ALA A 20 -0.78 5.19 10.63
N LYS A 21 -0.81 6.24 11.47
CA LYS A 21 -1.55 6.25 12.76
C LYS A 21 -3.06 6.20 12.58
N ILE A 22 -3.58 6.53 11.39
CA ILE A 22 -5.01 6.41 11.09
C ILE A 22 -5.41 4.94 10.97
N PHE A 23 -4.52 4.08 10.47
CA PHE A 23 -4.87 2.71 10.06
C PHE A 23 -4.19 1.61 10.88
N ILE A 24 -3.10 1.96 11.57
CA ILE A 24 -2.25 1.03 12.31
C ILE A 24 -2.15 1.51 13.76
N ALA A 25 -2.48 0.63 14.70
CA ALA A 25 -2.30 0.89 16.12
C ALA A 25 -0.81 0.93 16.47
N ASN A 26 -0.33 2.07 16.98
CA ASN A 26 1.06 2.30 17.39
C ASN A 26 2.08 1.85 16.32
N PRO A 27 2.08 2.51 15.14
CA PRO A 27 3.01 2.16 14.07
C PRO A 27 4.42 2.64 14.41
N GLU A 28 5.43 1.83 14.10
CA GLU A 28 6.79 2.33 13.96
C GLU A 28 7.02 2.71 12.49
N THR A 29 7.59 3.89 12.26
CA THR A 29 7.82 4.43 10.91
C THR A 29 9.31 4.66 10.63
N ASP A 30 10.18 4.44 11.61
CA ASP A 30 11.63 4.57 11.47
C ASP A 30 12.26 3.19 11.20
N PHE A 31 12.45 2.90 9.91
CA PHE A 31 13.02 1.65 9.44
C PHE A 31 14.53 1.52 9.71
N SER A 32 15.22 2.62 10.04
CA SER A 32 16.65 2.54 10.39
C SER A 32 16.89 1.68 11.64
N LYS A 33 15.91 1.62 12.54
CA LYS A 33 15.97 0.82 13.78
C LYS A 33 15.99 -0.70 13.55
N ILE A 34 15.54 -1.16 12.39
CA ILE A 34 15.44 -2.59 12.06
C ILE A 34 16.37 -3.00 10.92
N ARG A 35 17.15 -2.05 10.41
CA ARG A 35 18.14 -2.28 9.36
C ARG A 35 19.35 -3.00 9.94
N ILE A 36 19.85 -3.96 9.17
CA ILE A 36 21.14 -4.61 9.41
C ILE A 36 22.23 -3.83 8.67
N GLU A 37 23.22 -3.33 9.41
CA GLU A 37 24.38 -2.63 8.86
C GLU A 37 25.40 -3.63 8.29
N ASN A 38 25.19 -4.07 7.05
CA ASN A 38 26.13 -4.91 6.32
C ASN A 38 26.21 -4.49 4.85
N GLU A 39 26.95 -3.41 4.59
CA GLU A 39 27.08 -2.83 3.26
C GLU A 39 27.70 -3.81 2.25
N THR A 40 28.64 -4.65 2.67
CA THR A 40 29.25 -5.68 1.82
C THR A 40 28.23 -6.72 1.35
N LEU A 41 27.40 -7.24 2.26
CA LEU A 41 26.35 -8.18 1.90
C LEU A 41 25.29 -7.52 1.02
N LYS A 42 24.87 -6.29 1.35
CA LYS A 42 23.89 -5.53 0.57
C LYS A 42 24.37 -5.34 -0.87
N ALA A 43 25.59 -4.81 -1.05
CA ALA A 43 26.20 -4.61 -2.35
C ALA A 43 26.31 -5.93 -3.14
N LYS A 44 26.70 -7.03 -2.47
CA LYS A 44 26.78 -8.35 -3.11
C LYS A 44 25.42 -8.84 -3.60
N MET A 45 24.37 -8.71 -2.80
CA MET A 45 23.01 -9.12 -3.19
C MET A 45 22.47 -8.28 -4.35
N VAL A 46 22.66 -6.96 -4.30
CA VAL A 46 22.23 -6.07 -5.39
C VAL A 46 23.03 -6.34 -6.67
N ALA A 47 24.34 -6.57 -6.58
CA ALA A 47 25.17 -6.95 -7.72
C ALA A 47 24.70 -8.25 -8.36
N PHE A 48 24.36 -9.27 -7.55
CA PHE A 48 23.79 -10.51 -8.06
C PHE A 48 22.49 -10.26 -8.86
N LEU A 49 21.56 -9.47 -8.32
CA LEU A 49 20.32 -9.13 -9.03
C LEU A 49 20.60 -8.38 -10.34
N PHE A 50 21.54 -7.42 -10.32
CA PHE A 50 21.93 -6.63 -11.48
C PHE A 50 22.57 -7.50 -12.59
N ASP A 51 23.48 -8.40 -12.23
CA ASP A 51 24.20 -9.23 -13.20
C ASP A 51 23.34 -10.33 -13.81
N ASN A 52 22.27 -10.73 -13.13
CA ASN A 52 21.32 -11.74 -13.60
C ASN A 52 20.02 -11.14 -14.18
N ASP A 53 19.98 -9.82 -14.40
CA ASP A 53 18.83 -9.12 -14.99
C ASP A 53 17.51 -9.31 -14.22
N LEU A 54 17.61 -9.32 -12.88
CA LEU A 54 16.47 -9.52 -11.96
C LEU A 54 15.92 -8.21 -11.40
N ILE A 55 16.35 -7.07 -11.96
CA ILE A 55 15.97 -5.73 -11.54
C ILE A 55 15.35 -4.98 -12.73
N ASP A 56 14.08 -4.63 -12.62
CA ASP A 56 13.37 -3.81 -13.61
C ASP A 56 13.44 -2.32 -13.26
N HIS A 57 14.65 -1.77 -13.22
CA HIS A 57 14.92 -0.36 -12.91
C HIS A 57 15.69 0.29 -14.06
N ILE A 58 15.52 1.60 -14.24
CA ILE A 58 16.37 2.35 -15.18
C ILE A 58 17.84 2.24 -14.77
N GLY A 59 18.75 2.19 -15.75
CA GLY A 59 20.18 2.06 -15.50
C GLY A 59 20.65 0.63 -15.22
N THR A 60 19.81 -0.37 -15.52
CA THR A 60 20.17 -1.80 -15.53
C THR A 60 20.39 -2.32 -16.96
N LYS A 61 20.89 -3.55 -17.09
CA LYS A 61 21.18 -4.18 -18.39
C LYS A 61 19.93 -4.42 -19.25
N ALA A 62 18.75 -4.56 -18.63
CA ALA A 62 17.47 -4.60 -19.32
C ALA A 62 17.19 -3.34 -20.18
N TYR A 63 17.70 -2.18 -19.75
CA TYR A 63 17.48 -0.88 -20.42
C TYR A 63 18.69 -0.41 -21.24
N ASP A 64 19.90 -0.71 -20.78
CA ASP A 64 21.15 -0.40 -21.46
C ASP A 64 22.13 -1.57 -21.30
N PRO A 65 22.44 -2.33 -22.36
CA PRO A 65 23.39 -3.44 -22.31
C PRO A 65 24.80 -3.06 -21.82
N LEU A 66 25.16 -1.78 -21.86
CA LEU A 66 26.44 -1.24 -21.38
C LEU A 66 26.37 -0.70 -19.94
N ALA A 67 25.23 -0.86 -19.26
CA ALA A 67 25.04 -0.41 -17.89
C ALA A 67 26.09 -1.00 -16.94
N LEU A 68 26.65 -0.15 -16.08
CA LEU A 68 27.65 -0.52 -15.09
C LEU A 68 27.05 -0.55 -13.68
N PHE A 69 27.28 -1.65 -12.96
CA PHE A 69 26.77 -1.84 -11.60
C PHE A 69 27.13 -0.68 -10.67
N VAL A 70 28.34 -0.12 -10.76
CA VAL A 70 28.78 1.00 -9.90
C VAL A 70 27.90 2.25 -10.04
N ASN A 71 27.42 2.53 -11.24
CA ASN A 71 26.55 3.69 -11.50
C ASN A 71 25.15 3.43 -10.94
N TYR A 72 24.61 2.24 -11.24
CA TYR A 72 23.34 1.78 -10.70
C TYR A 72 23.34 1.81 -9.16
N TYR A 73 24.36 1.24 -8.53
CA TYR A 73 24.46 1.15 -7.08
C TYR A 73 24.62 2.51 -6.41
N LYS A 74 25.32 3.46 -7.05
CA LYS A 74 25.42 4.83 -6.56
C LYS A 74 24.05 5.52 -6.52
N GLN A 75 23.18 5.25 -7.49
CA GLN A 75 21.85 5.84 -7.59
C GLN A 75 20.83 5.15 -6.68
N PHE A 76 20.74 3.82 -6.73
CA PHE A 76 19.69 3.05 -6.07
C PHE A 76 20.12 2.38 -4.77
N GLY A 77 21.41 2.20 -4.52
CA GLY A 77 21.97 1.57 -3.31
C GLY A 77 21.46 2.13 -1.98
N PRO A 78 21.22 3.45 -1.83
CA PRO A 78 20.61 4.01 -0.63
C PRO A 78 19.14 3.62 -0.40
N LEU A 79 18.42 3.20 -1.45
CA LEU A 79 17.02 2.76 -1.40
C LEU A 79 16.88 1.28 -1.03
N TYR A 80 18.00 0.55 -1.00
CA TYR A 80 18.07 -0.83 -0.54
C TYR A 80 18.38 -0.90 0.97
N GLN A 81 17.70 -1.81 1.65
CA GLN A 81 17.89 -2.10 3.07
C GLN A 81 17.98 -3.62 3.29
N LEU A 82 18.81 -4.03 4.25
CA LEU A 82 18.82 -5.40 4.75
C LEU A 82 17.99 -5.47 6.01
N ILE A 83 16.98 -6.34 6.05
CA ILE A 83 16.11 -6.56 7.21
C ILE A 83 15.86 -8.06 7.34
N ASP A 84 16.08 -8.62 8.52
CA ASP A 84 15.71 -10.01 8.85
C ASP A 84 14.23 -10.04 9.26
N LEU A 85 13.33 -10.32 8.31
CA LEU A 85 11.88 -10.16 8.51
C LEU A 85 11.28 -11.24 9.41
N ASN A 86 11.83 -12.46 9.38
CA ASN A 86 11.31 -13.61 10.10
C ASN A 86 12.14 -13.97 11.35
N ASN A 87 13.18 -13.19 11.67
CA ASN A 87 14.10 -13.37 12.79
C ASN A 87 14.87 -14.71 12.75
N ASP A 88 15.26 -15.16 11.56
CA ASP A 88 16.02 -16.41 11.34
C ASP A 88 17.53 -16.20 11.12
N LYS A 89 17.99 -14.94 11.22
CA LYS A 89 19.37 -14.48 10.96
C LYS A 89 19.79 -14.46 9.49
N VAL A 90 18.84 -14.63 8.58
CA VAL A 90 19.02 -14.44 7.14
C VAL A 90 18.30 -13.16 6.73
N PRO A 91 19.02 -12.10 6.34
CA PRO A 91 18.38 -10.85 5.95
C PRO A 91 17.73 -10.94 4.57
N GLU A 92 16.54 -10.38 4.45
CA GLU A 92 15.94 -9.99 3.17
C GLU A 92 16.54 -8.68 2.68
N LEU A 93 16.65 -8.57 1.35
CA LEU A 93 16.96 -7.32 0.68
C LEU A 93 15.64 -6.64 0.29
N ILE A 94 15.44 -5.42 0.77
CA ILE A 94 14.23 -4.63 0.55
C ILE A 94 14.59 -3.39 -0.23
N PHE A 95 13.98 -3.20 -1.40
CA PHE A 95 13.99 -1.94 -2.13
C PHE A 95 12.71 -1.18 -1.82
N ASN A 96 12.83 0.09 -1.42
CA ASN A 96 11.68 0.99 -1.34
C ASN A 96 12.04 2.34 -1.97
N GLY A 97 11.47 2.63 -3.13
CA GLY A 97 11.71 3.90 -3.81
C GLY A 97 11.25 3.90 -5.26
N TYR A 98 11.64 4.94 -5.99
CA TYR A 98 11.31 5.07 -7.41
C TYR A 98 12.33 4.28 -8.25
N PRO A 99 11.88 3.35 -9.11
CA PRO A 99 12.76 2.57 -9.98
C PRO A 99 13.22 3.33 -11.23
N GLY A 100 12.71 4.56 -11.43
CA GLY A 100 12.93 5.39 -12.62
C GLY A 100 13.09 6.87 -12.27
N GLU A 101 13.70 7.63 -13.19
CA GLU A 101 13.95 9.08 -13.02
C GLU A 101 12.68 9.92 -13.09
N GLU A 102 11.67 9.44 -13.83
CA GLU A 102 10.37 10.12 -13.97
C GLU A 102 9.55 10.11 -12.68
N ARG A 103 9.99 9.34 -11.66
CA ARG A 103 9.37 9.22 -10.32
C ARG A 103 7.86 8.94 -10.35
N GLU A 104 7.35 8.33 -11.41
CA GLU A 104 5.91 8.18 -11.58
C GLU A 104 5.29 7.27 -10.52
N LYS A 105 5.97 6.16 -10.19
CA LYS A 105 5.45 5.12 -9.30
C LYS A 105 6.55 4.59 -8.39
N GLU A 106 6.42 4.85 -7.10
CA GLU A 106 7.25 4.20 -6.08
C GLU A 106 6.94 2.69 -6.07
N GLN A 107 7.94 1.87 -5.79
CA GLN A 107 7.81 0.43 -5.68
C GLN A 107 8.42 -0.08 -4.38
N LEU A 108 7.77 -1.11 -3.84
CA LEU A 108 8.32 -1.95 -2.79
C LEU A 108 8.66 -3.32 -3.38
N GLN A 109 9.95 -3.66 -3.36
CA GLN A 109 10.44 -4.98 -3.78
C GLN A 109 11.12 -5.67 -2.59
N ILE A 110 10.84 -6.96 -2.40
CA ILE A 110 11.43 -7.78 -1.33
C ILE A 110 12.03 -9.02 -1.96
N PHE A 111 13.30 -9.26 -1.67
CA PHE A 111 14.07 -10.40 -2.12
C PHE A 111 14.54 -11.22 -0.93
N THR A 112 14.44 -12.54 -1.03
CA THR A 112 14.95 -13.49 -0.01
C THR A 112 15.82 -14.55 -0.68
N THR A 113 16.58 -15.30 0.12
CA THR A 113 17.43 -16.38 -0.38
C THR A 113 16.75 -17.73 -0.23
N ILE A 114 16.50 -18.43 -1.33
CA ILE A 114 15.94 -19.78 -1.35
C ILE A 114 16.98 -20.72 -1.99
N LYS A 115 17.43 -21.72 -1.23
CA LYS A 115 18.46 -22.69 -1.69
C LYS A 115 19.74 -22.03 -2.22
N GLY A 116 20.11 -20.87 -1.67
CA GLY A 116 21.30 -20.11 -2.07
C GLY A 116 21.08 -19.14 -3.23
N GLU A 117 19.88 -19.11 -3.82
CA GLU A 117 19.51 -18.19 -4.89
C GLU A 117 18.67 -17.03 -4.35
N LEU A 118 18.97 -15.81 -4.79
CA LEU A 118 18.22 -14.63 -4.44
C LEU A 118 17.00 -14.51 -5.36
N VAL A 119 15.80 -14.48 -4.78
CA VAL A 119 14.53 -14.47 -5.51
C VAL A 119 13.61 -13.37 -5.02
N SER A 120 12.86 -12.76 -5.95
CA SER A 120 11.81 -11.80 -5.59
C SER A 120 10.61 -12.54 -4.98
N VAL A 121 10.19 -12.12 -3.80
CA VAL A 121 8.99 -12.64 -3.11
C VAL A 121 7.88 -11.61 -2.98
N TYR A 122 8.16 -10.36 -3.36
CA TYR A 122 7.20 -9.26 -3.44
C TYR A 122 7.70 -8.19 -4.40
N ASN A 123 6.83 -7.70 -5.28
CA ASN A 123 7.10 -6.56 -6.15
C ASN A 123 5.76 -5.88 -6.46
N GLU A 124 5.49 -4.76 -5.81
CA GLU A 124 4.22 -4.05 -5.96
C GLU A 124 4.43 -2.54 -5.92
N ILE A 125 3.58 -1.81 -6.65
CA ILE A 125 3.57 -0.35 -6.67
C ILE A 125 3.07 0.17 -5.32
N GLY A 126 3.83 1.08 -4.73
CA GLY A 126 3.53 1.67 -3.45
C GLY A 126 4.77 1.91 -2.61
N HIS A 127 4.55 2.14 -1.33
CA HIS A 127 5.62 2.48 -0.41
C HIS A 127 5.44 1.85 0.96
N LEU A 128 6.58 1.58 1.58
CA LEU A 128 6.65 1.08 2.92
C LEU A 128 6.21 2.18 3.89
N LEU A 129 5.08 1.95 4.57
CA LEU A 129 4.40 2.94 5.39
C LEU A 129 4.82 2.84 6.87
N ALA A 130 4.87 1.62 7.40
CA ALA A 130 5.21 1.36 8.79
C ALA A 130 5.65 -0.09 8.99
N TYR A 131 6.09 -0.44 10.18
CA TYR A 131 6.23 -1.82 10.64
C TYR A 131 5.71 -2.00 12.07
N LYS A 132 5.56 -3.27 12.45
CA LYS A 132 5.36 -3.70 13.83
C LYS A 132 6.21 -4.93 14.12
N VAL A 133 6.63 -5.07 15.37
CA VAL A 133 7.30 -6.28 15.85
C VAL A 133 6.25 -7.23 16.42
N GLN A 134 6.24 -8.47 15.95
CA GLN A 134 5.39 -9.52 16.52
C GLN A 134 5.92 -9.85 17.94
N PRO A 135 5.11 -9.78 19.00
CA PRO A 135 5.60 -9.86 20.39
C PRO A 135 6.23 -11.21 20.78
N ASN A 136 5.75 -12.31 20.22
CA ASN A 136 6.12 -13.69 20.52
C ASN A 136 7.25 -14.21 19.60
N THR A 137 7.16 -13.96 18.29
CA THR A 137 8.11 -14.47 17.28
C THR A 137 9.22 -13.48 16.98
N LYS A 138 9.04 -12.19 17.34
CA LYS A 138 9.93 -11.07 17.01
C LYS A 138 10.09 -10.80 15.51
N GLU A 139 9.26 -11.41 14.68
CA GLU A 139 9.17 -11.12 13.25
C GLU A 139 8.76 -9.67 13.02
N PHE A 140 9.29 -9.05 11.96
CA PHE A 140 8.84 -7.74 11.49
C PHE A 140 7.66 -7.90 10.54
N LEU A 141 6.54 -7.30 10.92
CA LEU A 141 5.34 -7.17 10.09
C LEU A 141 5.41 -5.83 9.38
N LEU A 142 5.64 -5.85 8.08
CA LEU A 142 5.70 -4.64 7.27
C LEU A 142 4.29 -4.20 6.87
N TYR A 143 4.07 -2.89 6.76
CA TYR A 143 2.85 -2.31 6.24
C TYR A 143 3.18 -1.54 4.96
N HIS A 144 2.60 -1.99 3.86
CA HIS A 144 2.78 -1.42 2.54
C HIS A 144 1.51 -0.67 2.14
N HIS A 145 1.65 0.61 1.82
CA HIS A 145 0.62 1.39 1.17
C HIS A 145 0.75 1.21 -0.34
N GLN A 146 -0.08 0.32 -0.88
CA GLN A 146 -0.09 -0.07 -2.29
C GLN A 146 -1.07 0.80 -3.08
N TYR A 147 -0.70 1.06 -4.34
CA TYR A 147 -1.52 1.77 -5.30
C TYR A 147 -1.97 0.86 -6.46
N PRO A 148 -3.09 0.14 -6.32
CA PRO A 148 -3.53 -0.86 -7.29
C PRO A 148 -4.09 -0.30 -8.61
N CYS A 149 -4.51 0.97 -8.68
CA CYS A 149 -5.12 1.54 -9.89
C CYS A 149 -4.43 2.82 -10.36
N CYS A 150 -4.48 3.09 -11.66
CA CYS A 150 -3.94 4.31 -12.27
C CYS A 150 -4.74 5.59 -11.94
N GLU A 151 -5.95 5.46 -11.39
CA GLU A 151 -6.84 6.59 -11.05
C GLU A 151 -6.64 7.12 -9.63
N ASN A 152 -5.63 6.62 -8.90
CA ASN A 152 -5.17 7.10 -7.58
C ASN A 152 -6.13 6.98 -6.40
N ALA A 153 -7.44 6.87 -6.61
CA ALA A 153 -8.42 6.83 -5.53
C ALA A 153 -8.42 5.51 -4.76
N SER A 154 -8.12 4.38 -5.42
CA SER A 154 -8.10 3.07 -4.77
C SER A 154 -6.74 2.79 -4.16
N HIS A 155 -6.72 2.41 -2.89
CA HIS A 155 -5.51 2.04 -2.17
C HIS A 155 -5.69 0.76 -1.38
N ASN A 156 -4.59 0.02 -1.23
CA ASN A 156 -4.52 -1.05 -0.23
C ASN A 156 -3.52 -0.69 0.86
N LEU A 157 -3.88 -1.01 2.11
CA LEU A 157 -2.95 -1.18 3.19
C LEU A 157 -2.70 -2.68 3.39
N ASN A 158 -1.56 -3.14 2.90
CA ASN A 158 -1.16 -4.53 2.99
C ASN A 158 -0.27 -4.73 4.21
N ARG A 159 -0.65 -5.63 5.12
CA ARG A 159 0.28 -6.15 6.11
C ARG A 159 1.01 -7.35 5.51
N LEU A 160 2.32 -7.24 5.39
CA LEU A 160 3.20 -8.26 4.84
C LEU A 160 3.88 -9.04 5.98
N ARG A 161 3.94 -10.36 5.85
CA ARG A 161 4.68 -11.26 6.75
C ARG A 161 5.38 -12.33 5.94
N LEU A 162 6.67 -12.53 6.14
CA LEU A 162 7.41 -13.63 5.52
C LEU A 162 7.13 -14.93 6.27
N VAL A 163 6.62 -15.95 5.58
CA VAL A 163 6.38 -17.29 6.14
C VAL A 163 6.79 -18.33 5.12
N ASN A 164 7.71 -19.23 5.49
CA ASN A 164 8.21 -20.30 4.61
C ASN A 164 8.66 -19.76 3.24
N ASN A 165 9.50 -18.71 3.26
CA ASN A 165 10.04 -18.03 2.07
C ASN A 165 8.97 -17.46 1.11
N LYS A 166 7.76 -17.19 1.61
CA LYS A 166 6.68 -16.56 0.84
C LYS A 166 6.11 -15.39 1.61
N MET A 167 5.85 -14.28 0.90
CA MET A 167 5.13 -13.17 1.49
C MET A 167 3.65 -13.49 1.62
N LYS A 168 3.16 -13.49 2.86
CA LYS A 168 1.74 -13.57 3.18
C LYS A 168 1.20 -12.16 3.38
N LEU A 169 0.02 -11.91 2.80
CA LEU A 169 -0.63 -10.61 2.81
C LEU A 169 -1.94 -10.68 3.58
N LEU A 170 -2.17 -9.69 4.43
CA LEU A 170 -3.52 -9.31 4.83
C LEU A 170 -3.83 -7.98 4.15
N LYS A 171 -4.76 -8.01 3.19
CA LYS A 171 -5.17 -6.84 2.41
C LYS A 171 -6.30 -6.09 3.09
N ARG A 172 -6.20 -4.78 3.09
CA ARG A 172 -7.26 -3.88 3.54
C ARG A 172 -7.38 -2.75 2.54
N TYR A 173 -8.58 -2.42 2.15
CA TYR A 173 -8.84 -1.42 1.13
C TYR A 173 -9.36 -0.14 1.75
N PHE A 174 -9.01 0.99 1.14
CA PHE A 174 -9.63 2.26 1.42
C PHE A 174 -9.65 3.11 0.16
N LEU A 175 -10.60 4.03 0.08
CA LEU A 175 -10.51 5.13 -0.87
C LEU A 175 -9.63 6.22 -0.28
N GLY A 176 -8.78 6.80 -1.12
CA GLY A 176 -8.02 8.01 -0.87
C GLY A 176 -8.45 9.07 -1.88
N ARG A 177 -8.00 10.30 -1.65
CA ARG A 177 -8.45 11.43 -2.45
C ARG A 177 -7.85 11.36 -3.86
N ASP A 178 -8.72 11.28 -4.85
CA ASP A 178 -8.44 11.78 -6.20
C ASP A 178 -8.91 13.25 -6.32
N THR A 179 -8.34 13.98 -7.27
CA THR A 179 -8.50 15.43 -7.49
C THR A 179 -9.96 15.90 -7.52
N GLU A 180 -10.88 15.06 -7.98
CA GLU A 180 -12.30 15.42 -8.14
C GLU A 180 -13.20 14.89 -7.01
N MET A 181 -12.69 14.09 -6.07
CA MET A 181 -13.51 13.47 -5.03
C MET A 181 -13.84 14.45 -3.89
N LEU A 182 -15.12 14.51 -3.53
CA LEU A 182 -15.64 15.38 -2.48
C LEU A 182 -15.58 14.74 -1.09
N GLY A 183 -15.44 15.60 -0.07
CA GLY A 183 -15.51 15.27 1.35
C GLY A 183 -14.17 14.97 2.04
N ASP A 184 -14.21 14.90 3.37
CA ASP A 184 -13.06 14.58 4.22
C ASP A 184 -12.93 13.06 4.41
N PHE A 185 -11.86 12.46 3.91
CA PHE A 185 -11.77 10.99 3.84
C PHE A 185 -11.43 10.34 5.17
N PHE A 186 -10.52 10.95 5.92
CA PHE A 186 -9.95 10.33 7.11
C PHE A 186 -10.17 11.19 8.36
N PRO A 187 -10.32 10.55 9.53
CA PRO A 187 -10.30 11.29 10.78
C PRO A 187 -8.90 11.89 11.02
N LYS A 188 -8.83 12.94 11.86
CA LYS A 188 -7.54 13.50 12.30
C LYS A 188 -6.75 12.51 13.17
N THR A 189 -7.46 11.66 13.92
CA THR A 189 -6.88 10.66 14.82
C THR A 189 -7.74 9.41 14.83
N SER A 190 -7.10 8.25 15.04
CA SER A 190 -7.76 6.97 15.24
C SER A 190 -7.41 6.38 16.61
N THR A 191 -8.35 5.66 17.21
CA THR A 191 -8.24 4.93 18.47
C THR A 191 -8.58 3.47 18.21
N PHE A 192 -7.67 2.57 18.54
CA PHE A 192 -7.82 1.14 18.32
C PHE A 192 -8.15 0.46 19.65
N THR A 193 -9.43 0.19 19.89
CA THR A 193 -9.87 -0.46 21.14
C THR A 193 -9.79 -1.98 21.09
N GLY A 194 -9.76 -2.56 19.88
CA GLY A 194 -9.83 -4.01 19.67
C GLY A 194 -11.26 -4.57 19.72
N ASP A 195 -12.26 -3.71 19.96
CA ASP A 195 -13.66 -4.13 20.01
C ASP A 195 -14.21 -4.45 18.62
N PHE A 196 -15.10 -5.45 18.60
CA PHE A 196 -15.90 -5.81 17.44
C PHE A 196 -17.36 -5.49 17.70
N TYR A 197 -18.00 -4.92 16.68
CA TYR A 197 -19.41 -4.59 16.66
C TYR A 197 -20.07 -5.28 15.48
N GLN A 198 -21.40 -5.37 15.50
CA GLN A 198 -22.19 -5.88 14.40
C GLN A 198 -23.20 -4.83 13.94
N THR A 199 -23.40 -4.73 12.62
CA THR A 199 -24.46 -3.88 12.05
C THR A 199 -25.83 -4.42 12.47
N LYS A 200 -26.78 -3.52 12.75
CA LYS A 200 -28.15 -3.92 13.14
C LYS A 200 -29.12 -4.00 11.95
N SER A 201 -28.71 -3.45 10.82
CA SER A 201 -29.48 -3.37 9.57
C SER A 201 -28.51 -3.27 8.39
N LYS A 202 -29.03 -3.37 7.16
CA LYS A 202 -28.27 -2.98 5.96
C LYS A 202 -27.74 -1.55 6.14
N ILE A 203 -26.46 -1.33 5.85
CA ILE A 203 -25.81 -0.03 6.04
C ILE A 203 -24.91 0.30 4.84
N SER A 204 -24.84 1.58 4.50
CA SER A 204 -23.88 2.11 3.53
C SER A 204 -22.56 2.46 4.21
N LEU A 205 -21.47 2.05 3.58
CA LEU A 205 -20.13 2.50 3.91
C LEU A 205 -19.77 3.68 3.00
N HIS A 206 -19.40 4.81 3.59
CA HIS A 206 -19.07 6.05 2.88
C HIS A 206 -17.57 6.32 2.92
N TRP A 207 -17.02 7.11 1.99
CA TRP A 207 -15.63 7.55 2.11
C TRP A 207 -15.46 8.82 2.94
N SER A 208 -16.52 9.60 3.19
CA SER A 208 -16.49 10.80 4.02
C SER A 208 -17.64 10.87 5.03
N PRO A 209 -17.49 11.59 6.17
CA PRO A 209 -18.49 11.67 7.25
C PRO A 209 -19.57 12.73 6.96
N GLU A 210 -20.14 12.69 5.77
CA GLU A 210 -21.27 13.51 5.31
C GLU A 210 -22.05 12.73 4.26
N ILE A 211 -23.28 13.14 3.97
CA ILE A 211 -24.04 12.52 2.87
C ILE A 211 -23.93 13.45 1.68
N ILE A 212 -23.30 12.98 0.61
CA ILE A 212 -23.23 13.67 -0.67
C ILE A 212 -24.15 12.92 -1.63
N GLU A 213 -25.12 13.59 -2.20
CA GLU A 213 -26.12 12.98 -3.09
C GLU A 213 -25.91 13.29 -4.57
N ASN A 214 -25.07 14.28 -4.90
CA ASN A 214 -24.78 14.70 -6.27
C ASN A 214 -23.30 14.96 -6.47
N GLY A 215 -22.72 14.43 -7.55
CA GLY A 215 -21.36 14.74 -7.97
C GLY A 215 -20.25 14.38 -6.97
N ALA A 216 -20.44 13.38 -6.10
CA ALA A 216 -19.44 13.00 -5.10
C ALA A 216 -18.10 12.58 -5.71
N TRP A 217 -18.15 11.90 -6.86
CA TRP A 217 -16.98 11.61 -7.71
C TRP A 217 -17.42 11.68 -9.17
N PRO A 218 -17.15 12.82 -9.87
CA PRO A 218 -17.56 13.01 -11.25
C PRO A 218 -17.15 11.83 -12.14
N ARG A 219 -18.02 11.48 -13.11
CA ARG A 219 -17.88 10.32 -14.03
C ARG A 219 -17.99 8.92 -13.37
N ARG A 220 -17.96 8.81 -12.04
CA ARG A 220 -18.03 7.54 -11.31
C ARG A 220 -19.34 7.36 -10.57
N THR A 221 -19.65 8.23 -9.61
CA THR A 221 -20.84 8.12 -8.76
C THR A 221 -21.28 9.49 -8.23
N ASP A 222 -22.60 9.68 -8.14
CA ASP A 222 -23.19 10.88 -7.54
C ASP A 222 -23.09 10.87 -6.01
N LYS A 223 -23.02 9.67 -5.42
CA LYS A 223 -23.05 9.48 -3.97
C LYS A 223 -21.70 9.07 -3.41
N ASN A 224 -21.42 9.50 -2.18
CA ASN A 224 -20.18 9.18 -1.49
C ASN A 224 -20.14 7.77 -0.85
N ILE A 225 -20.75 6.78 -1.52
CA ILE A 225 -20.89 5.41 -1.02
C ILE A 225 -19.83 4.52 -1.67
N ILE A 226 -19.05 3.83 -0.85
CA ILE A 226 -18.08 2.81 -1.28
C ILE A 226 -18.81 1.52 -1.59
N ALA A 227 -19.64 1.03 -0.66
CA ALA A 227 -20.36 -0.22 -0.76
C ALA A 227 -21.48 -0.28 0.29
N TYR A 228 -22.35 -1.29 0.17
CA TYR A 228 -23.32 -1.62 1.21
C TYR A 228 -22.95 -2.93 1.89
N TYR A 229 -23.37 -3.07 3.14
CA TYR A 229 -23.19 -4.26 3.95
C TYR A 229 -24.53 -4.71 4.51
N ALA A 230 -24.73 -6.03 4.62
CA ALA A 230 -25.91 -6.61 5.24
C ALA A 230 -25.95 -6.31 6.75
N ASP A 231 -27.08 -6.61 7.38
CA ASP A 231 -27.15 -6.68 8.83
C ASP A 231 -26.22 -7.78 9.37
N SER A 232 -25.93 -7.73 10.67
CA SER A 232 -25.02 -8.66 11.35
C SER A 232 -23.58 -8.68 10.80
N THR A 233 -23.18 -7.71 9.99
CA THR A 233 -21.81 -7.57 9.48
C THR A 233 -20.89 -7.08 10.59
N ALA A 234 -19.78 -7.80 10.81
CA ALA A 234 -18.77 -7.41 11.79
C ALA A 234 -17.94 -6.20 11.35
N TYR A 235 -17.67 -5.28 12.28
CA TYR A 235 -16.80 -4.12 12.05
C TYR A 235 -16.08 -3.68 13.33
N SER A 236 -14.98 -2.94 13.19
CA SER A 236 -14.31 -2.27 14.31
C SER A 236 -14.34 -0.75 14.14
N VAL A 237 -14.54 -0.02 15.23
CA VAL A 237 -14.54 1.45 15.24
C VAL A 237 -13.13 1.97 15.48
N LEU A 238 -12.70 2.89 14.64
CA LEU A 238 -11.38 3.52 14.68
C LEU A 238 -11.48 4.99 15.06
N ALA A 239 -12.55 5.70 14.71
CA ALA A 239 -12.76 7.07 15.16
C ALA A 239 -14.26 7.40 15.23
N LYS A 240 -14.60 8.46 15.96
CA LYS A 240 -15.97 8.97 16.06
C LYS A 240 -15.99 10.47 15.76
N LYS A 241 -16.95 10.92 14.96
CA LYS A 241 -17.22 12.33 14.63
C LYS A 241 -18.72 12.58 14.66
N GLY A 242 -19.23 13.02 15.82
CA GLY A 242 -20.67 13.17 16.03
C GLY A 242 -21.40 11.84 15.87
N LYS A 243 -22.34 11.75 14.93
CA LYS A 243 -23.06 10.51 14.61
C LYS A 243 -22.24 9.54 13.75
N TRP A 244 -21.15 9.99 13.14
CA TRP A 244 -20.35 9.17 12.24
C TRP A 244 -19.27 8.39 12.98
N ARG A 245 -18.96 7.21 12.47
CA ARG A 245 -17.88 6.33 12.93
C ARG A 245 -17.00 5.98 11.73
N PHE A 246 -15.71 6.24 11.85
CA PHE A 246 -14.73 5.69 10.92
C PHE A 246 -14.46 4.25 11.36
N VAL A 247 -14.61 3.31 10.45
CA VAL A 247 -14.62 1.88 10.73
C VAL A 247 -13.77 1.11 9.73
N ILE A 248 -13.42 -0.11 10.11
CA ILE A 248 -13.02 -1.16 9.19
C ILE A 248 -14.10 -2.24 9.21
N MET A 249 -14.65 -2.55 8.03
CA MET A 249 -15.64 -3.61 7.82
C MET A 249 -14.92 -4.94 7.60
N HIS A 250 -15.27 -5.96 8.38
CA HIS A 250 -14.63 -7.29 8.35
C HIS A 250 -15.43 -8.33 7.56
N GLY A 251 -16.62 -7.98 7.06
CA GLY A 251 -17.47 -8.86 6.25
C GLY A 251 -17.38 -8.56 4.76
N ILE A 252 -18.18 -9.30 3.99
CA ILE A 252 -18.25 -9.17 2.53
C ILE A 252 -19.28 -8.09 2.18
N PRO A 253 -18.94 -7.12 1.29
CA PRO A 253 -19.92 -6.16 0.79
C PRO A 253 -21.03 -6.87 0.02
N VAL A 254 -22.23 -6.32 0.06
CA VAL A 254 -23.37 -6.81 -0.74
C VAL A 254 -22.99 -6.74 -2.22
N ILE A 255 -23.21 -7.85 -2.94
CA ILE A 255 -22.94 -7.94 -4.38
C ILE A 255 -24.10 -7.26 -5.12
N GLU A 256 -23.90 -5.99 -5.43
CA GLU A 256 -24.78 -5.15 -6.24
C GLU A 256 -23.95 -4.30 -7.21
N GLU A 257 -24.59 -3.75 -8.26
CA GLU A 257 -23.89 -2.88 -9.21
C GLU A 257 -23.29 -1.68 -8.49
N ASN A 258 -21.99 -1.49 -8.66
CA ASN A 258 -21.24 -0.46 -7.95
C ASN A 258 -20.15 0.07 -8.88
N ARG A 259 -20.09 1.40 -9.02
CA ARG A 259 -19.16 2.09 -9.92
C ARG A 259 -17.85 2.53 -9.25
N VAL A 260 -17.75 2.33 -7.94
CA VAL A 260 -16.61 2.67 -7.10
C VAL A 260 -15.70 1.47 -6.93
N ILE A 261 -16.28 0.31 -6.56
CA ILE A 261 -15.58 -0.96 -6.47
C ILE A 261 -16.40 -2.06 -7.15
N ASN A 262 -15.76 -3.17 -7.51
CA ASN A 262 -16.45 -4.42 -7.81
C ASN A 262 -16.54 -5.26 -6.51
N PRO A 263 -17.71 -5.35 -5.84
CA PRO A 263 -17.83 -6.01 -4.53
C PRO A 263 -17.40 -7.48 -4.53
N ALA A 264 -17.52 -8.18 -5.66
CA ALA A 264 -17.13 -9.58 -5.79
C ALA A 264 -15.63 -9.80 -5.58
N ASN A 265 -14.79 -8.77 -5.78
CA ASN A 265 -13.34 -8.84 -5.59
C ASN A 265 -12.91 -8.64 -4.12
N PHE A 266 -13.84 -8.41 -3.20
CA PHE A 266 -13.56 -8.05 -1.80
C PHE A 266 -14.01 -9.11 -0.79
N SER A 267 -14.16 -10.37 -1.20
CA SER A 267 -14.54 -11.48 -0.31
C SER A 267 -13.56 -11.70 0.86
N GLU A 268 -12.28 -11.40 0.65
CA GLU A 268 -11.21 -11.55 1.66
C GLU A 268 -10.54 -10.21 2.04
N THR A 269 -11.11 -9.08 1.61
CA THR A 269 -10.51 -7.75 1.82
C THR A 269 -11.39 -6.88 2.70
N TRP A 270 -10.84 -6.43 3.81
CA TRP A 270 -11.54 -5.52 4.73
C TRP A 270 -11.52 -4.09 4.21
N ILE A 271 -12.64 -3.36 4.35
CA ILE A 271 -12.79 -2.03 3.76
C ILE A 271 -12.89 -0.97 4.87
N TYR A 272 -12.03 0.04 4.82
CA TYR A 272 -12.14 1.23 5.66
C TYR A 272 -13.15 2.23 5.08
N GLY A 273 -13.87 2.92 5.96
CA GLY A 273 -14.78 3.99 5.57
C GLY A 273 -15.60 4.51 6.76
N TRP A 274 -16.63 5.28 6.47
CA TRP A 274 -17.52 5.90 7.45
C TRP A 274 -18.90 5.27 7.42
N ILE A 275 -19.44 5.01 8.61
CA ILE A 275 -20.84 4.63 8.83
C ILE A 275 -21.50 5.61 9.80
N LYS A 276 -22.81 5.77 9.73
CA LYS A 276 -23.60 6.66 10.58
C LYS A 276 -24.35 5.86 11.65
#